data_AF-A0A4V3IWA8-F1
#
_entry.id   AF-A0A4V3IWA8-F1
#
_cell.length_a   1.000
_cell.length_b   1.000
_cell.length_c   1.000
_cell.angle_alpha   90.00
_cell.angle_beta   90.00
_cell.angle_gamma   90.00
#
_symmetry.space_group_name_H-M   'P 1'
#
loop_
_entity.id
_entity.type
_entity.pdbx_description
1 polymer ?
#
loop_
_entity_poly.entity_id
_entity_poly.type
_entity_poly.pdbx_seq_one_letter_code
_entity_poly.pdbx_strand_id
1 'polypeptide(L)'
;MLAQWPGEVPSFDGCSAQAGLTGWEQTCPPPTPYGVLPVSPRLLYRILSIAEAITWTILITAMLLKYVFAPGDFGDGAVRVGGFVHGLVFLAYGITAVLVGVNQHWGPRLMLLAVSTAVVPYATIPFDRWLERRNLLDGGWRREATDDPRDHTMVSRLLRVGLARPLLLASVLVVGLVAVFTTLLVMGPPGGGA
;
A
#
# COMPACT_ATOMS: atom_id res chain seq x y z
N MET A 1 -15.85 -22.26 -52.60
CA MET A 1 -16.44 -22.00 -51.28
C MET A 1 -15.40 -22.46 -50.25
N LEU A 2 -14.47 -21.57 -49.88
CA LEU A 2 -13.39 -21.87 -48.92
C LEU A 2 -13.90 -21.56 -47.51
N ALA A 3 -13.81 -22.54 -46.62
CA ALA A 3 -14.22 -22.39 -45.22
C ALA A 3 -13.29 -21.40 -44.51
N GLN A 4 -13.82 -20.23 -44.19
CA GLN A 4 -13.14 -19.22 -43.38
C GLN A 4 -13.25 -19.64 -41.92
N TRP A 5 -12.21 -20.29 -41.41
CA TRP A 5 -12.07 -20.63 -39.99
C TRP A 5 -11.77 -19.36 -39.18
N PRO A 6 -12.44 -19.09 -38.04
CA PRO A 6 -12.08 -17.99 -37.15
C PRO A 6 -10.73 -18.29 -36.46
N GLY A 7 -9.70 -17.55 -36.85
CA GLY A 7 -8.30 -17.76 -36.46
C GLY A 7 -7.90 -17.22 -35.09
N GLU A 8 -8.71 -17.44 -34.05
CA GLU A 8 -8.28 -17.14 -32.67
C GLU A 8 -7.68 -18.41 -32.04
N VAL A 9 -6.37 -18.55 -32.14
CA VAL A 9 -5.62 -19.55 -31.38
C VAL A 9 -5.50 -19.11 -29.90
N PRO A 10 -5.69 -20.00 -28.91
CA PRO A 10 -5.61 -19.63 -27.50
C PRO A 10 -4.21 -19.11 -27.13
N SER A 11 -4.14 -17.92 -26.53
CA SER A 11 -2.92 -17.31 -26.04
C SER A 11 -2.44 -18.02 -24.77
N PHE A 12 -1.39 -18.84 -24.84
CA PHE A 12 -0.91 -19.56 -23.66
C PHE A 12 0.02 -18.76 -22.76
N ASP A 13 0.67 -17.69 -23.24
CA ASP A 13 1.67 -16.94 -22.43
C ASP A 13 1.72 -15.42 -22.73
N GLY A 14 0.63 -14.83 -23.24
CA GLY A 14 0.59 -13.38 -23.52
C GLY A 14 1.38 -12.90 -24.74
N CYS A 15 2.02 -13.80 -25.50
CA CYS A 15 2.52 -13.51 -26.84
C CYS A 15 1.37 -13.62 -27.87
N SER A 16 1.23 -12.61 -28.73
CA SER A 16 0.32 -12.69 -29.87
C SER A 16 1.07 -13.22 -31.10
N ALA A 17 0.52 -14.24 -31.75
CA ALA A 17 1.02 -14.74 -33.02
C ALA A 17 0.15 -14.17 -34.16
N GLN A 18 0.77 -13.55 -35.16
CA GLN A 18 0.10 -13.02 -36.34
C GLN A 18 0.70 -13.65 -37.61
N ALA A 19 -0.14 -13.89 -38.62
CA ALA A 19 0.31 -14.36 -39.93
C ALA A 19 0.86 -13.19 -40.75
N GLY A 20 2.17 -13.17 -40.96
CA GLY A 20 2.86 -12.24 -41.86
C GLY A 20 2.94 -12.78 -43.29
N LEU A 21 3.36 -11.92 -44.23
CA LEU A 21 3.41 -12.24 -45.67
C LEU A 21 4.40 -13.38 -46.03
N THR A 22 5.36 -13.68 -45.15
CA THR A 22 6.43 -14.67 -45.36
C THR A 22 6.48 -15.76 -44.30
N GLY A 23 5.58 -15.75 -43.32
CA GLY A 23 5.56 -16.71 -42.21
C GLY A 23 4.78 -16.20 -41.00
N TRP A 24 4.80 -16.98 -39.92
CA TRP A 24 4.24 -16.58 -38.63
C TRP A 24 5.24 -15.68 -37.89
N GLU A 25 4.78 -14.55 -37.38
CA GLU A 25 5.59 -13.62 -36.58
C GLU A 25 5.02 -13.58 -35.16
N GLN A 26 5.86 -13.90 -34.18
CA GLN A 26 5.50 -13.92 -32.76
C GLN A 26 5.97 -12.62 -32.12
N THR A 27 5.02 -11.77 -31.73
CA THR A 27 5.31 -10.58 -30.93
C THR A 27 5.10 -10.94 -29.46
N CYS A 28 6.22 -11.19 -28.78
CA CYS A 28 6.22 -11.31 -27.33
C CYS A 28 6.54 -9.95 -26.71
N PRO A 29 5.82 -9.51 -25.67
CA PRO A 29 6.28 -8.38 -24.87
C PRO A 29 7.67 -8.71 -24.30
N PRO A 30 8.56 -7.72 -24.15
CA PRO A 30 9.89 -7.96 -23.61
C PRO A 30 9.77 -8.62 -22.23
N PRO A 31 10.60 -9.64 -21.91
CA PRO A 31 10.59 -10.25 -20.59
C PRO A 31 10.81 -9.14 -19.57
N THR A 32 9.87 -9.00 -18.62
CA THR A 32 10.07 -8.09 -17.50
C THR A 32 11.32 -8.56 -16.77
N PRO A 33 12.32 -7.69 -16.53
CA PRO A 33 13.54 -8.09 -15.86
C PRO A 33 13.22 -8.58 -14.45
N TYR A 34 13.16 -9.89 -14.26
CA TYR A 34 13.16 -10.51 -12.94
C TYR A 34 14.56 -10.36 -12.34
N GLY A 35 14.81 -9.27 -11.61
CA GLY A 35 16.13 -9.04 -10.98
C GLY A 35 16.14 -8.15 -9.74
N VAL A 36 15.06 -7.42 -9.50
CA VAL A 36 14.67 -6.81 -8.22
C VAL A 36 13.18 -6.57 -8.45
N LEU A 37 12.25 -7.13 -7.69
CA LEU A 37 10.87 -6.61 -7.79
C LEU A 37 10.95 -5.20 -7.20
N PRO A 38 10.91 -4.11 -7.98
CA PRO A 38 10.75 -2.81 -7.38
C PRO A 38 9.39 -2.87 -6.68
N VAL A 39 9.38 -2.79 -5.36
CA VAL A 39 8.15 -2.82 -4.55
C VAL A 39 7.15 -1.87 -5.21
N SER A 40 6.06 -2.39 -5.78
CA SER A 40 5.09 -1.54 -6.47
C SER A 40 4.21 -0.80 -5.45
N PRO A 41 3.64 0.38 -5.78
CA PRO A 41 2.74 1.09 -4.88
C PRO A 41 1.60 0.19 -4.37
N ARG A 42 1.01 -0.60 -5.28
CA ARG A 42 -0.05 -1.58 -4.97
C ARG A 42 0.43 -2.65 -4.00
N LEU A 43 1.62 -3.22 -4.21
CA LEU A 43 2.15 -4.26 -3.34
C LEU A 43 2.42 -3.72 -1.93
N LEU A 44 3.07 -2.56 -1.84
CA LEU A 44 3.35 -1.92 -0.55
C LEU A 44 2.07 -1.65 0.24
N TYR A 45 1.07 -1.06 -0.43
CA TYR A 45 -0.21 -0.73 0.18
C TYR A 45 -0.97 -1.99 0.61
N ARG A 46 -0.98 -3.03 -0.22
CA ARG A 46 -1.62 -4.33 0.09
C ARG A 46 -0.96 -5.04 1.27
N ILE A 47 0.37 -5.04 1.35
CA ILE A 47 1.12 -5.62 2.48
C ILE A 47 0.73 -4.92 3.78
N LEU A 48 0.72 -3.58 3.79
CA LEU A 48 0.35 -2.83 4.99
C LEU A 48 -1.12 -2.97 5.36
N SER A 49 -2.03 -3.03 4.38
CA SER A 49 -3.45 -3.29 4.63
C SER A 49 -3.67 -4.65 5.32
N ILE A 50 -2.97 -5.70 4.87
CA ILE A 50 -3.02 -7.04 5.48
C ILE A 50 -2.35 -7.04 6.85
N ALA A 51 -1.17 -6.42 6.98
CA ALA A 51 -0.47 -6.30 8.25
C ALA A 51 -1.35 -5.60 9.30
N GLU A 52 -2.06 -4.54 8.90
CA GLU A 52 -2.97 -3.82 9.77
C GLU A 52 -4.10 -4.71 10.29
N ALA A 53 -4.72 -5.51 9.41
CA ALA A 53 -5.75 -6.46 9.82
C ALA A 53 -5.23 -7.56 10.77
N ILE A 54 -4.00 -8.03 10.56
CA ILE A 54 -3.34 -8.97 11.48
C ILE A 54 -3.12 -8.30 12.85
N THR A 55 -2.60 -7.07 12.88
CA THR A 55 -2.37 -6.37 14.15
C THR A 55 -3.66 -6.02 14.88
N TRP A 56 -4.74 -5.69 14.16
CA TRP A 56 -6.08 -5.59 14.73
C TRP A 56 -6.52 -6.88 15.41
N THR A 57 -6.27 -8.03 14.77
CA THR A 57 -6.58 -9.34 15.35
C THR A 57 -5.80 -9.55 16.66
N ILE A 58 -4.49 -9.27 16.65
CA ILE A 58 -3.63 -9.33 17.84
C ILE A 58 -4.15 -8.41 18.95
N LEU A 59 -4.52 -7.17 18.62
CA LEU A 59 -5.02 -6.20 19.59
C LEU A 59 -6.36 -6.64 20.20
N ILE A 60 -7.30 -7.12 19.37
CA ILE A 60 -8.59 -7.64 19.85
C ILE A 60 -8.36 -8.87 20.73
N THR A 61 -7.50 -9.80 20.34
CA THR A 61 -7.13 -10.96 21.17
C THR A 61 -6.52 -10.51 22.49
N ALA A 62 -5.63 -9.52 22.49
CA ALA A 62 -5.04 -8.97 23.70
C ALA A 62 -6.10 -8.33 24.62
N MET A 63 -7.06 -7.60 24.05
CA MET A 63 -8.19 -7.04 24.81
C MET A 63 -9.06 -8.14 25.42
N LEU A 64 -9.36 -9.21 24.67
CA LEU A 64 -10.09 -10.36 25.19
C LEU A 64 -9.33 -11.06 26.32
N LEU A 65 -8.01 -11.21 26.19
CA LEU A 65 -7.17 -11.72 27.27
C LEU A 65 -7.28 -10.84 28.52
N LYS A 66 -7.13 -9.52 28.37
CA LYS A 66 -7.23 -8.56 29.49
C LYS A 66 -8.59 -8.59 30.19
N TYR A 67 -9.68 -8.61 29.45
CA TYR A 67 -11.01 -8.39 30.02
C TYR A 67 -11.77 -9.69 30.34
N VAL A 68 -11.40 -10.82 29.75
CA VAL A 68 -12.19 -12.07 29.86
C VAL A 68 -11.38 -13.23 30.41
N PHE A 69 -10.20 -13.52 29.84
CA PHE A 69 -9.52 -14.80 30.08
C PHE A 69 -8.41 -14.74 31.14
N ALA A 70 -7.66 -13.65 31.20
CA ALA A 70 -6.48 -13.51 32.06
C ALA A 70 -6.32 -12.04 32.53
N PRO A 71 -7.27 -11.51 33.31
CA PRO A 71 -7.17 -10.16 33.87
C PRO A 71 -5.97 -10.03 34.82
N GLY A 72 -5.37 -8.85 34.86
CA GLY A 72 -4.16 -8.53 35.63
C GLY A 72 -2.93 -8.31 34.72
N ASP A 73 -1.74 -8.40 35.31
CA ASP A 73 -0.47 -7.99 34.67
C ASP A 73 -0.23 -8.65 33.30
N PHE A 74 -0.63 -9.91 33.13
CA PHE A 74 -0.47 -10.62 31.86
C PHE A 74 -1.34 -10.02 30.75
N GLY A 75 -2.62 -9.78 31.03
CA GLY A 75 -3.54 -9.16 30.08
C GLY A 75 -3.17 -7.71 29.77
N ASP A 76 -2.72 -6.95 30.77
CA ASP A 76 -2.23 -5.59 30.60
C ASP A 76 -0.96 -5.54 29.75
N GLY A 77 -0.03 -6.47 29.99
CA GLY A 77 1.17 -6.65 29.16
C GLY A 77 0.82 -6.99 27.70
N ALA A 78 -0.14 -7.89 27.48
CA ALA A 78 -0.60 -8.27 26.14
C ALA A 78 -1.19 -7.08 25.39
N VAL A 79 -2.05 -6.27 26.03
CA VAL A 79 -2.65 -5.07 25.41
C VAL A 79 -1.58 -4.01 25.12
N ARG A 80 -0.59 -3.85 26.01
CA ARG A 80 0.52 -2.91 25.79
C ARG A 80 1.37 -3.28 24.57
N VAL A 81 1.75 -4.55 24.45
CA VAL A 81 2.53 -5.03 23.29
C VAL A 81 1.69 -5.00 22.01
N GLY A 82 0.45 -5.52 22.07
CA GLY A 82 -0.47 -5.52 20.93
C GLY A 82 -0.78 -4.10 20.43
N GLY A 83 -1.04 -3.17 21.35
CA GLY A 83 -1.31 -1.77 21.04
C GLY A 83 -0.08 -1.06 20.45
N PHE A 84 1.12 -1.34 20.96
CA PHE A 84 2.36 -0.81 20.40
C PHE A 84 2.60 -1.29 18.96
N VAL A 85 2.49 -2.60 18.73
CA VAL A 85 2.68 -3.19 17.39
C VAL A 85 1.63 -2.67 16.42
N HIS A 86 0.35 -2.63 16.83
CA HIS A 86 -0.73 -2.08 16.03
C HIS A 86 -0.50 -0.61 15.71
N GLY A 87 -0.17 0.23 16.69
CA GLY A 87 0.09 1.65 16.48
C GLY A 87 1.21 1.94 15.47
N LEU A 88 2.27 1.11 15.44
CA LEU A 88 3.33 1.24 14.45
C LEU A 88 2.85 0.92 13.03
N VAL A 89 2.08 -0.17 12.86
CA VAL A 89 1.54 -0.57 11.55
C VAL A 89 0.48 0.42 11.07
N PHE A 90 -0.36 0.92 11.97
CA PHE A 90 -1.35 1.98 11.71
C PHE A 90 -0.70 3.24 11.14
N LEU A 91 0.36 3.74 11.78
CA LEU A 91 1.12 4.91 11.29
C LEU A 91 1.81 4.62 9.95
N ALA A 92 2.44 3.45 9.81
CA ALA A 92 3.11 3.05 8.56
C ALA A 92 2.11 3.00 7.38
N TYR A 93 0.91 2.46 7.63
CA TYR A 93 -0.19 2.44 6.68
C TYR A 93 -0.61 3.85 6.29
N GLY A 94 -0.86 4.74 7.27
CA GLY A 94 -1.27 6.12 7.00
C GLY A 94 -0.25 6.90 6.18
N ILE A 95 1.05 6.79 6.53
CA ILE A 95 2.15 7.41 5.79
C ILE A 95 2.19 6.88 4.36
N THR A 96 2.08 5.56 4.18
CA THR A 96 2.06 4.93 2.85
C THR A 96 0.84 5.35 2.05
N ALA A 97 -0.33 5.44 2.66
CA ALA A 97 -1.57 5.87 2.00
C ALA A 97 -1.44 7.29 1.44
N VAL A 98 -0.82 8.20 2.20
CA VAL A 98 -0.50 9.55 1.73
C VAL A 98 0.55 9.51 0.61
N LEU A 99 1.63 8.76 0.78
CA LEU A 99 2.69 8.63 -0.22
C LEU A 99 2.15 8.10 -1.56
N VAL A 100 1.40 7.00 -1.52
CA VAL A 100 0.77 6.40 -2.70
C VAL A 100 -0.30 7.34 -3.26
N GLY A 101 -1.08 8.00 -2.41
CA GLY A 101 -2.08 8.96 -2.85
C GLY A 101 -1.45 10.13 -3.62
N VAL A 102 -0.31 10.64 -3.18
CA VAL A 102 0.41 11.70 -3.90
C VAL A 102 0.98 11.13 -5.20
N ASN A 103 1.57 9.92 -5.16
CA ASN A 103 2.06 9.21 -6.35
C ASN A 103 0.96 8.85 -7.35
N GLN A 104 -0.30 8.79 -6.95
CA GLN A 104 -1.43 8.43 -7.82
C GLN A 104 -2.42 9.59 -8.03
N HIS A 105 -2.06 10.80 -7.61
CA HIS A 105 -2.91 12.00 -7.71
C HIS A 105 -4.30 11.84 -7.07
N TRP A 106 -4.39 11.11 -5.95
CA TRP A 106 -5.61 11.03 -5.17
C TRP A 106 -5.97 12.40 -4.62
N GLY A 107 -7.27 12.73 -4.63
CA GLY A 107 -7.75 13.92 -3.93
C GLY A 107 -7.52 13.81 -2.41
N PRO A 108 -7.36 14.93 -1.69
CA PRO A 108 -7.08 14.92 -0.25
C PRO A 108 -8.18 14.22 0.57
N ARG A 109 -9.44 14.28 0.09
CA ARG A 109 -10.56 13.55 0.69
C ARG A 109 -10.37 12.03 0.65
N LEU A 110 -9.79 11.50 -0.43
CA LEU A 110 -9.55 10.08 -0.58
C LEU A 110 -8.38 9.61 0.30
N MET A 111 -7.32 10.42 0.40
CA MET A 111 -6.22 10.16 1.33
C MET A 111 -6.71 10.15 2.79
N LEU A 112 -7.52 11.14 3.17
CA LEU A 112 -8.11 11.20 4.51
C LEU A 112 -9.00 9.98 4.77
N LEU A 113 -9.84 9.61 3.80
CA LEU A 113 -10.68 8.41 3.90
C LEU A 113 -9.82 7.15 4.08
N ALA A 114 -8.72 7.02 3.34
CA ALA A 114 -7.79 5.91 3.47
C ALA A 114 -7.25 5.80 4.90
N VAL A 115 -6.72 6.89 5.45
CA VAL A 115 -6.20 6.94 6.83
C VAL A 115 -7.30 6.59 7.83
N SER A 116 -8.52 7.12 7.67
CA SER A 116 -9.65 6.82 8.54
C SER A 116 -10.04 5.34 8.53
N THR A 117 -9.81 4.62 7.42
CA THR A 117 -10.11 3.17 7.37
C THR A 117 -9.21 2.34 8.27
N ALA A 118 -8.03 2.83 8.65
CA ALA A 118 -7.15 2.12 9.58
C ALA A 118 -7.66 2.17 11.04
N VAL A 119 -8.46 3.19 11.39
CA VAL A 119 -9.07 3.33 12.71
C VAL A 119 -10.20 2.31 12.93
N VAL A 120 -10.85 1.86 11.85
CA VAL A 120 -11.94 0.88 11.92
C VAL A 120 -11.37 -0.52 11.71
N PRO A 121 -11.59 -1.47 12.64
CA PRO A 121 -11.07 -2.84 12.51
C PRO A 121 -11.42 -3.46 11.15
N TYR A 122 -10.42 -4.06 10.52
CA TYR A 122 -10.52 -4.77 9.24
C TYR A 122 -10.98 -3.92 8.04
N ALA A 123 -11.24 -2.61 8.18
CA ALA A 123 -11.76 -1.78 7.10
C ALA A 123 -10.70 -1.43 6.04
N THR A 124 -9.41 -1.58 6.36
CA THR A 124 -8.30 -1.41 5.40
C THR A 124 -8.37 -2.39 4.23
N ILE A 125 -8.80 -3.64 4.46
CA ILE A 125 -8.90 -4.69 3.43
C ILE A 125 -9.99 -4.39 2.38
N PRO A 126 -11.27 -4.15 2.73
CA PRO A 126 -12.30 -3.85 1.74
C PRO A 126 -12.01 -2.53 1.02
N PHE A 127 -11.37 -1.57 1.70
CA PHE A 127 -10.94 -0.33 1.08
C PHE A 127 -9.80 -0.55 0.05
N ASP A 128 -8.78 -1.33 0.38
CA ASP A 128 -7.74 -1.78 -0.55
C ASP A 128 -8.34 -2.46 -1.79
N ARG A 129 -9.24 -3.43 -1.59
CA ARG A 129 -9.95 -4.08 -2.70
C ARG A 129 -10.79 -3.12 -3.52
N TRP A 130 -11.40 -2.11 -2.89
CA TRP A 130 -12.17 -1.10 -3.60
C TRP A 130 -11.28 -0.18 -4.44
N LEU A 131 -10.10 0.21 -3.94
CA LEU A 131 -9.11 0.98 -4.68
C LEU A 131 -8.58 0.20 -5.88
N GLU A 132 -8.27 -1.09 -5.67
CA GLU A 132 -7.81 -1.99 -6.72
C GLU A 132 -8.85 -2.14 -7.83
N ARG A 133 -10.13 -2.34 -7.48
CA ARG A 133 -11.23 -2.41 -8.47
C ARG A 133 -11.44 -1.12 -9.26
N ARG A 134 -11.02 0.03 -8.72
CA ARG A 134 -11.12 1.33 -9.38
C ARG A 134 -9.85 1.71 -10.13
N ASN A 135 -8.86 0.81 -10.21
CA ASN A 135 -7.56 1.06 -10.82
C ASN A 135 -6.83 2.27 -10.20
N LEU A 136 -7.16 2.61 -8.94
CA LEU A 136 -6.57 3.76 -8.23
C LEU A 136 -5.18 3.47 -7.68
N LEU A 137 -4.78 2.20 -7.66
CA LEU A 137 -3.46 1.70 -7.27
C LEU A 137 -2.60 1.28 -8.47
N ASP A 138 -3.14 1.38 -9.68
CA ASP A 138 -2.45 0.95 -10.89
C ASP A 138 -1.38 1.97 -11.31
N GLY A 139 -0.29 1.47 -11.86
CA GLY A 139 0.87 2.28 -12.25
C GLY A 139 2.06 2.11 -11.32
N GLY A 140 3.24 2.44 -11.86
CA GLY A 140 4.51 2.39 -11.13
C GLY A 140 4.76 3.64 -10.28
N TRP A 141 5.90 3.65 -9.60
CA TRP A 141 6.41 4.86 -8.97
C TRP A 141 6.79 5.89 -10.02
N ARG A 142 6.17 7.08 -9.98
CA ARG A 142 6.45 8.17 -10.93
C ARG A 142 7.75 8.87 -10.55
N ARG A 143 8.86 8.42 -11.13
CA ARG A 143 10.20 8.99 -10.92
C ARG A 143 10.53 10.15 -11.86
N GLU A 144 9.84 10.21 -13.00
CA GLU A 144 10.03 11.23 -14.04
C GLU A 144 8.85 12.21 -14.07
N ALA A 145 9.06 13.40 -14.64
CA ALA A 145 8.00 14.38 -14.83
C ALA A 145 7.16 14.02 -16.04
N THR A 146 5.84 13.95 -15.87
CA THR A 146 4.88 13.88 -16.99
C THR A 146 4.34 15.29 -17.28
N ASP A 147 3.78 15.50 -18.47
CA ASP A 147 3.14 16.75 -18.90
C ASP A 147 1.82 17.09 -18.16
N ASP A 148 1.47 16.34 -17.10
CA ASP A 148 0.28 16.61 -16.30
C ASP A 148 0.50 17.87 -15.44
N PRO A 149 -0.40 18.88 -15.48
CA PRO A 149 -0.33 20.07 -14.62
C PRO A 149 -0.11 19.76 -13.12
N ARG A 150 -0.59 18.61 -12.64
CA ARG A 150 -0.47 18.17 -11.24
C ARG A 150 0.94 17.67 -10.87
N ASP A 151 1.78 17.36 -11.85
CA ASP A 151 3.18 16.93 -11.64
C ASP A 151 4.16 18.09 -11.43
N HIS A 152 3.72 19.33 -11.63
CA HIS A 152 4.54 20.53 -11.44
C HIS A 152 4.44 21.13 -10.03
N THR A 153 3.73 20.48 -9.11
CA THR A 153 3.67 20.93 -7.71
C THR A 153 4.98 20.68 -6.96
N MET A 154 5.23 21.46 -5.90
CA MET A 154 6.41 21.26 -5.03
C MET A 154 6.40 19.87 -4.37
N VAL A 155 5.23 19.34 -4.04
CA VAL A 155 5.05 18.02 -3.44
C VAL A 155 5.46 16.91 -4.42
N SER A 156 5.03 16.99 -5.68
CA SER A 156 5.43 16.03 -6.72
C SER A 156 6.93 16.09 -7.01
N ARG A 157 7.55 17.28 -6.90
CA ARG A 157 9.01 17.42 -7.01
C ARG A 157 9.76 16.74 -5.85
N LEU A 158 9.32 16.93 -4.61
CA LEU A 158 9.89 16.28 -3.44
C LEU A 158 9.71 14.76 -3.50
N LEU A 159 8.53 14.29 -3.90
CA LEU A 159 8.24 12.87 -4.10
C LEU A 159 9.20 12.24 -5.11
N ARG A 160 9.40 12.87 -6.28
CA ARG A 160 10.34 12.38 -7.30
C ARG A 160 11.77 12.28 -6.79
N VAL A 161 12.25 13.32 -6.09
CA VAL A 161 13.60 13.31 -5.48
C VAL A 161 13.73 12.18 -4.46
N GLY A 162 12.70 11.96 -3.64
CA GLY A 162 12.64 10.83 -2.71
C GLY A 162 12.65 9.49 -3.43
N LEU A 163 11.82 9.31 -4.46
CA LEU A 163 11.72 8.06 -5.23
C LEU A 163 12.99 7.76 -6.06
N ALA A 164 13.77 8.77 -6.41
CA ALA A 164 15.09 8.63 -7.03
C ALA A 164 16.17 8.15 -6.04
N ARG A 165 15.96 8.34 -4.73
CA ARG A 165 16.87 7.92 -3.65
C ARG A 165 16.11 7.07 -2.62
N PRO A 166 15.77 5.81 -2.94
CA PRO A 166 14.85 5.00 -2.15
C PRO A 166 15.29 4.79 -0.70
N LEU A 167 16.60 4.69 -0.43
CA LEU A 167 17.13 4.57 0.93
C LEU A 167 16.93 5.84 1.76
N LEU A 168 17.12 7.01 1.15
CA LEU A 168 16.85 8.28 1.84
C LEU A 168 15.36 8.43 2.11
N LEU A 169 14.50 8.14 1.13
CA LEU A 169 13.05 8.16 1.33
C LEU A 169 12.65 7.22 2.47
N ALA A 170 13.09 5.96 2.43
CA ALA A 170 12.82 5.00 3.50
C ALA A 170 13.30 5.51 4.87
N SER A 171 14.51 6.06 4.95
CA SER A 171 15.04 6.62 6.21
C SER A 171 14.21 7.79 6.73
N VAL A 172 13.78 8.71 5.86
CA VAL A 172 12.94 9.86 6.23
C VAL A 172 11.57 9.39 6.70
N LEU A 173 10.96 8.42 6.01
CA LEU A 173 9.67 7.87 6.41
C LEU A 173 9.77 7.13 7.76
N VAL A 174 10.83 6.36 7.99
CA VAL A 174 11.07 5.68 9.26
C VAL A 174 11.32 6.68 10.39
N VAL A 175 12.17 7.68 10.18
CA VAL A 175 12.43 8.73 11.18
C VAL A 175 11.15 9.51 11.49
N GLY A 176 10.39 9.88 10.46
CA GLY A 176 9.10 10.55 10.62
C GLY A 176 8.11 9.69 11.40
N LEU A 177 8.00 8.40 11.06
CA LEU A 177 7.16 7.44 11.79
C LEU A 177 7.56 7.36 13.26
N VAL A 178 8.85 7.16 13.56
CA VAL A 178 9.35 7.06 14.94
C VAL A 178 9.10 8.36 15.70
N ALA A 179 9.33 9.52 15.07
CA ALA A 179 9.10 10.82 15.68
C ALA A 179 7.62 11.02 16.02
N VAL A 180 6.71 10.76 15.09
CA VAL A 180 5.26 10.88 15.32
C VAL A 180 4.81 9.88 16.38
N PHE A 181 5.21 8.62 16.28
CA PHE A 181 4.85 7.58 17.24
C PHE A 181 5.32 7.91 18.66
N THR A 182 6.59 8.32 18.80
CA THR A 182 7.15 8.74 20.10
C THR A 182 6.41 9.96 20.64
N THR A 183 6.10 10.92 19.79
CA THR A 183 5.32 12.11 20.18
C THR A 183 3.94 11.72 20.72
N LEU A 184 3.23 10.81 20.04
CA LEU A 184 1.93 10.31 20.49
C LEU A 184 2.02 9.56 21.82
N LEU A 185 3.10 8.81 22.05
CA LEU A 185 3.35 8.14 23.32
C LEU A 185 3.65 9.12 24.47
N VAL A 186 4.37 10.21 24.19
CA VAL A 186 4.70 11.24 25.19
C VAL A 186 3.49 12.09 25.54
N MET A 187 2.67 12.46 24.55
CA MET A 187 1.45 13.24 24.81
C MET A 187 0.39 12.42 25.57
N GLY A 188 0.42 11.09 25.44
CA GLY A 188 -0.58 10.19 26.05
C GLY A 188 -1.99 10.41 25.49
N PRO A 189 -2.95 9.52 25.79
CA PRO A 189 -4.34 9.76 25.44
C PRO A 189 -4.85 11.01 26.19
N PRO A 190 -5.42 12.02 25.50
CA PRO A 190 -6.13 13.10 26.18
C PRO A 190 -7.31 12.49 26.93
N GLY A 191 -7.15 12.25 28.24
CA GLY A 191 -8.13 11.57 29.09
C GLY A 191 -7.55 10.61 30.14
N GLY A 192 -6.25 10.31 30.13
CA GLY A 192 -5.60 9.39 31.09
C GLY A 192 -5.18 10.00 32.44
N GLY A 193 -5.58 11.24 32.74
CA GLY A 193 -5.32 11.88 34.02
C GLY A 193 -6.57 11.85 34.91
N ALA A 194 -6.73 10.78 35.70
CA ALA A 194 -7.54 10.73 36.91
C ALA A 194 -7.13 9.50 37.73
#